data_AF-A0A5P9S2I6-F1
#
_entry.id   AF-A0A5P9S2I6-F1
#
_cell.length_a   1.000
_cell.length_b   1.000
_cell.length_c   1.000
_cell.angle_alpha   90.00
_cell.angle_beta   90.00
_cell.angle_gamma   90.00
#
_symmetry.space_group_name_H-M   'P 1'
#
loop_
_entity.id
_entity.type
_entity.pdbx_description
1 polymer ?
#
loop_
_entity_poly.entity_id
_entity_poly.type
_entity_poly.pdbx_seq_one_letter_code
_entity_poly.pdbx_strand_id
1 'polypeptide(L)'
;MFGIIEAFVFCPNNINIPLLPYKDERNELLSFPRGRFIGVYFTEELIKARSVGYMVYPIRGYLYEKGERTKASVVHCLWSMGSVIQMHFSTQCSFPLASLFQ
;
A
#
# COMPACT_ATOMS: atom_id res chain seq x y z
N MET A 1 -7.53 9.40 5.92
CA MET A 1 -7.94 8.28 5.05
C MET A 1 -7.18 7.05 5.49
N PHE A 2 -7.87 5.91 5.50
CA PHE A 2 -7.27 4.60 5.75
C PHE A 2 -7.39 3.77 4.49
N GLY A 3 -6.56 2.75 4.34
CA GLY A 3 -6.61 1.95 3.14
C GLY A 3 -5.58 0.85 3.06
N ILE A 4 -5.80 -0.01 2.07
CA ILE A 4 -4.87 -1.05 1.68
C ILE A 4 -4.24 -0.60 0.37
N ILE A 5 -2.92 -0.45 0.37
CA ILE A 5 -2.17 0.13 -0.73
C ILE A 5 -1.08 -0.84 -1.19
N GLU A 6 -1.10 -1.16 -2.47
CA GLU A 6 0.05 -1.72 -3.16
C GLU A 6 1.06 -0.60 -3.41
N ALA A 7 2.27 -0.76 -2.87
CA ALA A 7 3.32 0.25 -2.96
C ALA A 7 4.66 -0.40 -3.32
N PHE A 8 5.43 0.33 -4.13
CA PHE A 8 6.86 0.09 -4.27
C PHE A 8 7.58 0.73 -3.07
N VAL A 9 8.39 -0.06 -2.39
CA VAL A 9 9.04 0.31 -1.14
C VAL A 9 10.54 0.17 -1.29
N PHE A 10 11.27 1.16 -0.79
CA PHE A 10 12.71 1.11 -0.62
C PHE A 10 13.08 1.27 0.86
N CYS A 11 13.59 0.18 1.45
CA CYS A 11 14.17 0.13 2.77
C CYS A 11 15.66 0.48 2.70
N PRO A 12 16.13 1.58 3.33
CA PRO A 12 17.55 1.89 3.39
C PRO A 12 18.34 0.85 4.20
N ASN A 13 19.62 0.68 3.86
CA ASN A 13 20.49 -0.31 4.49
C ASN A 13 20.86 0.01 5.95
N ASN A 14 20.66 1.26 6.38
CA ASN A 14 20.99 1.73 7.74
C ASN A 14 19.94 1.35 8.80
N ILE A 15 18.84 0.71 8.41
CA ILE A 15 17.80 0.26 9.33
C ILE A 15 18.17 -1.10 9.91
N ASN A 16 18.36 -1.14 11.22
CA ASN A 16 18.72 -2.35 11.95
C ASN A 16 17.59 -3.38 11.93
N ILE A 17 16.34 -2.94 12.17
CA ILE A 17 15.16 -3.81 12.25
C ILE A 17 14.16 -3.38 11.16
N PRO A 18 14.08 -4.12 10.04
CA PRO A 18 13.14 -3.81 8.97
C PRO A 18 11.70 -4.08 9.45
N LEU A 19 10.80 -3.13 9.18
CA LEU A 19 9.43 -3.13 9.67
C LEU A 19 8.47 -3.89 8.77
N LEU A 20 8.66 -3.78 7.45
CA LEU A 20 7.66 -4.22 6.48
C LEU A 20 7.89 -5.68 6.07
N PRO A 21 6.89 -6.56 6.24
CA PRO A 21 7.00 -7.94 5.79
C PRO A 21 6.90 -8.01 4.26
N TYR A 22 7.60 -8.97 3.68
CA TYR A 22 7.50 -9.35 2.29
C TYR A 22 7.35 -10.86 2.20
N LYS A 23 6.28 -11.31 1.55
CA LYS A 23 6.06 -12.73 1.26
C LYS A 23 6.65 -13.02 -0.11
N ASP A 24 7.67 -13.86 -0.15
CA ASP A 24 8.20 -14.36 -1.41
C ASP A 24 7.23 -15.40 -1.99
N GLU A 25 6.70 -15.13 -3.18
CA GLU A 25 5.76 -16.03 -3.87
C GLU A 25 6.38 -17.37 -4.22
N ARG A 26 7.70 -17.43 -4.38
CA ARG A 26 8.40 -18.66 -4.81
C ARG A 26 8.66 -19.64 -3.67
N ASN A 27 8.95 -19.10 -2.49
CA ASN A 27 9.43 -19.89 -1.36
C ASN A 27 8.42 -19.92 -0.21
N GLU A 28 7.26 -19.28 -0.36
CA GLU A 28 6.22 -19.07 0.66
C GLU A 28 6.75 -18.47 1.98
N LEU A 29 7.96 -17.90 1.94
CA LEU A 29 8.67 -17.43 3.11
C LEU A 29 8.29 -15.98 3.40
N LEU A 30 7.85 -15.73 4.63
CA LEU A 30 7.68 -14.39 5.17
C LEU A 30 9.05 -13.88 5.64
N SER A 31 9.54 -12.82 5.01
CA SER A 31 10.82 -12.20 5.34
C SER A 31 10.65 -10.69 5.55
N PHE A 32 11.63 -10.05 6.17
CA PHE A 32 11.67 -8.59 6.36
C PHE A 32 12.89 -8.03 5.63
N PRO A 33 12.83 -7.89 4.30
CA PRO A 33 14.00 -7.58 3.50
C PRO A 33 14.39 -6.09 3.59
N ARG A 34 15.69 -5.84 3.35
CA ARG A 34 16.21 -4.50 3.04
C ARG A 34 16.25 -4.32 1.52
N GLY A 35 16.32 -3.08 1.05
CA GLY A 35 16.36 -2.78 -0.39
C GLY A 35 14.96 -2.57 -0.97
N ARG A 36 14.76 -3.01 -2.22
CA ARG A 36 13.58 -2.68 -3.04
C ARG A 36 12.64 -3.87 -3.14
N PHE A 37 11.36 -3.64 -2.88
CA PHE A 37 10.32 -4.64 -3.06
C PHE A 37 8.96 -3.97 -3.28
N ILE A 38 8.01 -4.73 -3.83
CA ILE A 38 6.61 -4.31 -3.97
C ILE A 38 5.80 -5.15 -2.99
N GLY A 39 4.88 -4.50 -2.28
CA GLY A 39 3.99 -5.19 -1.37
C GLY A 39 2.70 -4.43 -1.13
N VAL A 40 1.74 -5.12 -0.55
CA VAL A 40 0.43 -4.57 -0.20
C VAL A 40 0.40 -4.36 1.31
N TYR A 41 0.20 -3.12 1.73
CA TYR A 41 0.31 -2.71 3.13
C TYR A 41 -0.86 -1.84 3.56
N PHE A 42 -1.11 -1.83 4.86
CA PHE A 42 -2.06 -0.89 5.42
C PHE A 42 -1.44 0.52 5.48
N THR A 43 -2.27 1.55 5.29
CA THR A 43 -1.81 2.95 5.29
C THR A 43 -1.02 3.33 6.55
N GLU A 44 -1.41 2.82 7.72
CA GLU A 44 -0.69 3.14 8.98
C GLU A 44 0.70 2.52 9.02
N GLU A 45 0.86 1.31 8.48
CA GLU A 45 2.16 0.64 8.37
C GLU A 45 3.08 1.42 7.44
N LEU A 46 2.56 1.92 6.31
CA LEU A 46 3.30 2.76 5.38
C LEU A 46 3.69 4.11 5.98
N ILE A 47 2.79 4.74 6.75
CA ILE A 47 3.09 5.99 7.48
C ILE A 47 4.22 5.74 8.49
N LYS A 48 4.16 4.63 9.23
CA LYS A 48 5.19 4.24 10.19
C LYS A 48 6.51 3.89 9.49
N ALA A 49 6.48 3.21 8.36
CA ALA A 49 7.68 2.94 7.57
C ALA A 49 8.35 4.26 7.11
N ARG A 50 7.55 5.22 6.64
CA ARG A 50 8.05 6.53 6.23
C ARG A 50 8.69 7.31 7.38
N SER A 51 8.13 7.24 8.59
CA SER A 51 8.73 7.91 9.76
C SER A 51 10.07 7.30 10.19
N VAL A 52 10.28 6.01 9.90
CA VAL A 52 11.55 5.31 10.12
C VAL A 52 12.59 5.60 9.02
N GLY A 53 12.16 6.14 7.87
CA GLY A 53 13.04 6.54 6.76
C GLY A 53 12.92 5.71 5.49
N TYR A 54 11.87 4.89 5.37
CA TYR A 54 11.56 4.21 4.12
C TYR A 54 11.11 5.20 3.05
N MET A 55 11.48 4.94 1.79
CA MET A 55 10.87 5.60 0.65
C MET A 55 9.71 4.73 0.15
N VAL A 56 8.50 5.27 0.16
CA VAL A 56 7.27 4.56 -0.21
C VAL A 56 6.64 5.26 -1.41
N TYR A 57 6.35 4.49 -2.45
CA TYR A 57 5.75 4.94 -3.70
C TYR A 57 4.45 4.15 -3.92
N PRO A 58 3.27 4.72 -3.59
CA PRO A 58 2.00 4.05 -3.79
C PRO A 58 1.74 3.84 -5.28
N ILE A 59 1.30 2.63 -5.66
CA ILE A 59 0.97 2.24 -7.04
C ILE A 59 -0.53 2.26 -7.23
N ARG A 60 -1.25 1.52 -6.38
CA ARG A 60 -2.72 1.51 -6.35
C ARG A 60 -3.23 1.08 -4.99
N GLY A 61 -4.48 1.34 -4.69
CA GLY A 61 -5.07 0.88 -3.44
C GLY A 61 -6.53 1.24 -3.28
N TYR A 62 -7.11 0.69 -2.22
CA TYR A 62 -8.45 1.00 -1.77
C TYR A 62 -8.35 1.94 -0.59
N LEU A 63 -8.94 3.13 -0.71
CA LEU A 63 -8.99 4.11 0.37
C LEU A 63 -10.43 4.27 0.87
N TYR A 64 -10.57 4.41 2.19
CA TYR A 64 -11.85 4.63 2.85
C TYR A 64 -11.71 5.70 3.95
N GLU A 65 -12.82 6.38 4.22
CA GLU A 65 -12.91 7.35 5.31
C GLU A 65 -13.33 6.67 6.62
N LYS A 66 -12.87 7.23 7.73
CA LYS A 66 -13.21 6.72 9.06
C LYS A 66 -14.69 6.95 9.31
N GLY A 67 -15.46 5.87 9.46
CA GLY A 67 -16.90 5.95 9.74
C GLY A 67 -17.79 5.70 8.52
N GLU A 68 -17.24 5.68 7.31
CA GLU A 68 -17.97 5.22 6.13
C GLU A 68 -17.83 3.71 5.97
N ARG A 69 -18.94 2.97 6.09
CA ARG A 69 -18.95 1.49 6.01
C ARG A 69 -18.92 0.94 4.58
N THR A 70 -19.29 1.74 3.58
CA THR A 70 -19.71 1.22 2.26
C THR A 70 -19.08 1.92 1.07
N LYS A 71 -18.11 2.81 1.28
CA LYS A 71 -17.42 3.52 0.19
C LYS A 71 -15.92 3.29 0.27
N ALA A 72 -15.43 2.49 -0.67
CA ALA A 72 -14.00 2.43 -0.97
C ALA A 72 -13.78 3.15 -2.30
N SER A 73 -12.82 4.07 -2.32
CA SER A 73 -12.32 4.70 -3.54
C SER A 73 -11.13 3.90 -4.03
N VAL A 74 -11.14 3.53 -5.31
CA VAL A 74 -9.96 2.94 -5.96
C VAL A 74 -9.07 4.10 -6.40
N VAL A 75 -7.82 4.03 -5.99
CA VAL A 75 -6.80 5.00 -6.38
C VAL A 75 -5.77 4.30 -7.23
N HIS A 76 -5.48 4.88 -8.40
CA HIS A 76 -4.35 4.51 -9.23
C HIS A 76 -3.37 5.69 -9.27
N CYS A 77 -2.12 5.41 -8.93
CA CYS A 77 -1.02 6.33 -9.10
C CYS A 77 -0.29 5.99 -10.40
N LEU A 78 -0.36 6.90 -11.37
CA LEU A 78 0.46 6.80 -12.58
C LEU A 78 1.80 7.48 -12.30
N TRP A 79 2.90 6.71 -12.42
CA TRP A 79 4.24 7.27 -12.33
C TRP A 79 4.70 7.67 -13.74
N SER A 80 4.71 8.97 -14.02
CA SER A 80 5.42 9.52 -15.19
C SER A 80 6.81 9.95 -14.76
N MET A 81 7.81 9.66 -15.59
CA MET A 81 9.22 9.90 -15.33
C MET A 81 9.49 11.38 -15.00
N GLY A 82 9.57 11.71 -13.71
CA GLY A 82 10.30 12.88 -13.24
C GLY A 82 9.56 13.97 -12.44
N SER A 83 8.23 14.00 -12.30
CA SER A 83 7.55 15.00 -11.43
C SER A 83 6.09 14.68 -11.09
N VAL A 84 5.73 14.94 -9.83
CA VAL A 84 4.41 15.07 -9.15
C VAL A 84 3.31 14.02 -9.45
N ILE A 85 2.81 13.42 -8.37
CA ILE A 85 1.75 12.40 -8.36
C ILE A 85 0.41 13.03 -8.73
N GLN A 86 -0.16 12.69 -9.88
CA GLN A 86 -1.59 12.86 -10.12
C GLN A 86 -2.31 11.62 -9.58
N MET A 87 -2.86 11.71 -8.36
CA MET A 87 -3.76 10.67 -7.84
C MET A 87 -5.09 10.80 -8.58
N HIS A 88 -5.36 9.87 -9.50
CA HIS A 88 -6.68 9.75 -10.09
C HIS A 88 -7.55 8.87 -9.19
N PHE A 89 -8.56 9.50 -8.60
CA PHE A 89 -9.61 8.83 -7.86
C PHE A 89 -10.67 8.35 -8.84
N SER A 90 -10.78 7.04 -9.02
CA SER A 90 -11.97 6.45 -9.66
C SER A 90 -12.93 6.06 -8.54
N THR A 91 -13.90 6.94 -8.26
CA THR A 91 -15.01 6.63 -7.37
C THR A 91 -15.99 5.72 -8.11
N GLN A 92 -15.87 4.41 -7.96
CA GLN A 92 -16.95 3.47 -8.26
C GLN A 92 -16.60 2.09 -7.73
N CYS A 93 -17.03 1.80 -6.50
CA CYS A 93 -17.23 0.45 -5.98
C CYS A 93 -18.25 0.54 -4.84
N SER A 94 -19.54 0.55 -5.16
CA SER A 94 -20.58 0.15 -4.21
C SER A 94 -20.54 -1.37 -4.13
N PHE A 95 -19.85 -1.93 -3.13
CA PHE A 95 -19.91 -3.37 -2.88
C PHE A 95 -21.29 -3.73 -2.29
N PRO A 96 -22.14 -4.54 -2.95
CA PRO A 96 -23.26 -5.16 -2.26
C PRO A 96 -22.67 -6.17 -1.28
N LEU A 97 -22.95 -5.98 0.02
CA LEU A 97 -22.47 -6.85 1.11
C LEU A 97 -22.90 -8.33 0.99
N ALA A 98 -23.68 -8.68 -0.03
CA ALA A 98 -24.32 -9.99 -0.20
C ALA A 98 -23.44 -11.06 -0.86
N SER A 99 -22.27 -10.74 -1.43
CA SER A 99 -21.48 -11.71 -2.20
C SER A 99 -20.15 -12.13 -1.56
N LEU A 100 -19.91 -11.77 -0.29
CA LEU A 100 -18.66 -12.07 0.42
C LEU A 100 -18.80 -13.19 1.48
N PHE A 101 -20.00 -13.77 1.58
CA PHE A 101 -20.28 -14.99 2.33
C PHE A 101 -21.15 -15.90 1.46
N GLN A 102 -20.54 -16.62 0.53
CA GLN A 102 -21.09 -17.85 -0.06
C GLN A 102 -20.01 -18.92 -0.03
#